data_AF-A0AAW5ED26-F1
#
_entry.id   AF-A0AAW5ED26-F1
#
_cell.length_a   1.000
_cell.length_b   1.000
_cell.length_c   1.000
_cell.angle_alpha   90.00
_cell.angle_beta   90.00
_cell.angle_gamma   90.00
#
_symmetry.space_group_name_H-M   'P 1'
#
loop_
_entity.id
_entity.type
_entity.pdbx_description
1 polymer ?
#
loop_
_entity_poly.entity_id
_entity_poly.type
_entity_poly.pdbx_seq_one_letter_code
_entity_poly.pdbx_strand_id
1 'polypeptide(L)'
;IFCADSSYPILAKHGIKPDYVCMLERTEITAEFFNHDFGEFDNGICFIIKSIVHPNAINYLTKKTDNFTIVSTYASFIQYLKLDYFGYFNMGISVAHMACYLSLHLNHKNIIFIGQDLAYAKNGFSHTKDYKNPDKHEGHFQRDKGKFQCLAYGGNGKVESSEIWT
;
A
#
# COMPACT_ATOMS: atom_id res chain seq x y z
N ILE A 1 6.84 -3.80 10.99
CA ILE A 1 5.58 -3.79 10.21
C ILE A 1 5.74 -2.88 9.02
N PHE A 2 5.58 -3.42 7.82
CA PHE A 2 5.49 -2.66 6.57
C PHE A 2 4.01 -2.54 6.21
N CYS A 3 3.51 -1.32 6.09
CA CYS A 3 2.10 -1.02 5.96
C CYS A 3 1.82 -0.33 4.63
N ALA A 4 0.73 -0.69 3.97
CA ALA A 4 0.22 0.10 2.86
C ALA A 4 -0.39 1.42 3.35
N ASP A 5 -0.31 2.47 2.54
CA ASP A 5 -0.95 3.77 2.76
C ASP A 5 -2.42 3.67 3.20
N SER A 6 -3.23 2.84 2.55
CA SER A 6 -4.63 2.63 2.89
C SER A 6 -4.86 1.96 4.25
N SER A 7 -3.90 1.15 4.69
CA SER A 7 -3.95 0.44 5.97
C SER A 7 -3.44 1.29 7.14
N TYR A 8 -2.65 2.34 6.87
CA TYR A 8 -2.11 3.23 7.91
C TYR A 8 -3.19 3.83 8.84
N PRO A 9 -4.27 4.46 8.36
CA PRO A 9 -5.31 5.00 9.24
C PRO A 9 -6.06 3.89 10.00
N ILE A 10 -6.18 2.69 9.43
CA ILE A 10 -6.82 1.54 10.08
C ILE A 10 -5.94 1.03 11.23
N LEU A 11 -4.64 0.88 11.00
CA LEU A 11 -3.69 0.47 12.04
C LEU A 11 -3.63 1.50 13.17
N ALA A 12 -3.62 2.80 12.84
CA ALA A 12 -3.67 3.89 13.81
C ALA A 12 -4.92 3.81 14.71
N LYS A 13 -6.10 3.58 14.11
CA LYS A 13 -7.36 3.38 14.86
C LYS A 13 -7.28 2.23 15.87
N HIS A 14 -6.50 1.20 15.58
CA HIS A 14 -6.30 0.05 16.46
C HIS A 14 -5.05 0.15 17.34
N GLY A 15 -4.33 1.28 17.34
CA GLY A 15 -3.12 1.47 18.15
C GLY A 15 -1.94 0.60 17.72
N ILE A 16 -1.94 0.11 16.48
CA ILE A 16 -0.87 -0.73 15.92
C ILE A 16 0.08 0.17 15.14
N LYS A 17 1.24 0.48 15.70
CA LYS A 17 2.20 1.37 15.03
C LYS A 17 3.02 0.62 13.96
N PRO A 18 2.98 1.03 12.68
CA PRO A 18 3.88 0.46 11.68
C PRO A 18 5.29 1.05 11.79
N ASP A 19 6.30 0.34 11.29
CA ASP A 19 7.67 0.87 11.16
C ASP A 19 7.83 1.62 9.83
N TYR A 20 7.20 1.09 8.78
CA TYR A 20 7.21 1.67 7.44
C TYR A 20 5.80 1.83 6.90
N VAL A 21 5.52 2.96 6.27
CA VAL A 21 4.28 3.20 5.50
C VAL A 21 4.66 3.46 4.06
N CYS A 22 4.16 2.65 3.13
CA CYS A 22 4.50 2.70 1.72
C CYS A 22 3.37 3.31 0.88
N MET A 23 3.70 4.16 -0.08
CA MET A 23 2.74 4.72 -1.06
C MET A 23 3.30 4.64 -2.48
N LEU A 24 2.50 4.06 -3.37
CA LEU A 24 2.85 3.87 -4.79
C LEU A 24 1.96 4.70 -5.73
N GLU A 25 0.72 4.92 -5.32
CA GLU A 25 -0.33 5.51 -6.15
C GLU A 25 -0.20 7.02 -6.33
N ARG A 26 -0.81 7.53 -7.41
CA ARG A 26 -0.61 8.90 -7.89
C ARG A 26 -1.88 9.75 -7.82
N THR A 27 -2.92 9.21 -7.20
CA THR A 27 -4.25 9.81 -7.15
C THR A 27 -4.40 10.68 -5.91
N GLU A 28 -5.25 11.70 -5.99
CA GLU A 28 -5.60 12.52 -4.83
C GLU A 28 -6.20 11.66 -3.71
N ILE A 29 -7.08 10.72 -4.06
CA ILE A 29 -7.76 9.81 -3.10
C ILE A 29 -6.77 9.06 -2.21
N THR A 30 -5.64 8.61 -2.76
CA THR A 30 -4.62 7.87 -1.99
C THR A 30 -3.80 8.80 -1.11
N ALA A 31 -3.55 10.04 -1.53
CA ALA A 31 -2.90 11.05 -0.70
C ALA A 31 -3.72 11.39 0.57
N GLU A 32 -5.05 11.31 0.51
CA GLU A 32 -5.92 11.54 1.67
C GLU A 32 -5.74 10.53 2.81
N PHE A 33 -5.05 9.41 2.58
CA PHE A 33 -4.63 8.53 3.68
C PHE A 33 -3.59 9.17 4.61
N PHE A 34 -2.86 10.18 4.13
CA PHE A 34 -1.92 10.95 4.95
C PHE A 34 -2.53 12.22 5.53
N ASN A 35 -3.75 12.61 5.12
CA ASN A 35 -4.49 13.74 5.65
C ASN A 35 -5.14 13.43 7.01
N HIS A 36 -4.28 13.07 7.96
CA HIS A 36 -4.61 12.80 9.35
C HIS A 36 -3.49 13.32 10.21
N ASP A 37 -3.85 13.83 11.38
CA ASP A 37 -2.90 14.13 12.45
C ASP A 37 -3.09 13.09 13.55
N PHE A 38 -2.15 12.14 13.65
CA PHE A 38 -2.11 11.16 14.73
C PHE A 38 -1.11 11.54 15.84
N GLY A 39 -0.53 12.74 15.78
CA GLY A 39 0.40 13.26 16.77
C GLY A 39 1.57 12.31 17.06
N GLU A 40 1.79 11.99 18.33
CA GLU A 40 2.89 11.15 18.78
C GLU A 40 2.88 9.73 18.21
N PHE A 41 1.74 9.25 17.71
CA PHE A 41 1.66 7.95 17.05
C PHE A 41 2.60 7.87 15.83
N ASP A 42 2.76 8.98 15.10
CA ASP A 42 3.58 9.02 13.89
C ASP A 42 5.10 9.03 14.18
N ASN A 43 5.48 9.19 15.45
CA ASN A 43 6.88 9.24 15.85
C ASN A 43 7.60 7.91 15.58
N GLY A 44 8.65 8.01 14.78
CA GLY A 44 9.50 6.88 14.39
C GLY A 44 8.98 6.08 13.20
N ILE A 45 7.81 6.40 12.65
CA ILE A 45 7.35 5.80 11.39
C ILE A 45 8.17 6.37 10.24
N CYS A 46 8.69 5.51 9.36
CA CYS A 46 9.37 5.91 8.13
C CYS A 46 8.43 5.80 6.92
N PHE A 47 8.09 6.92 6.31
CA PHE A 47 7.22 6.93 5.14
C PHE A 47 8.05 6.76 3.87
N ILE A 48 7.79 5.74 3.07
CA ILE A 48 8.49 5.47 1.81
C ILE A 48 7.51 5.68 0.66
N ILE A 49 7.69 6.79 -0.06
CA ILE A 49 6.71 7.25 -1.07
C ILE A 49 7.34 7.33 -2.45
N LYS A 50 6.58 6.97 -3.48
CA LYS A 50 7.04 7.07 -4.86
C LYS A 50 7.24 8.54 -5.28
N SER A 51 8.21 8.83 -6.13
CA SER A 51 8.52 10.19 -6.61
C SER A 51 7.43 10.87 -7.44
N ILE A 52 6.40 10.12 -7.84
CA ILE A 52 5.29 10.63 -8.65
C ILE A 52 3.94 10.53 -7.93
N VAL A 53 3.93 10.42 -6.60
CA VAL A 53 2.70 10.52 -5.79
C VAL A 53 2.03 11.89 -5.98
N HIS A 54 0.75 11.97 -5.62
CA HIS A 54 0.03 13.25 -5.66
C HIS A 54 0.69 14.28 -4.72
N PRO A 55 0.83 15.57 -5.12
CA PRO A 55 1.51 16.59 -4.31
C PRO A 55 0.95 16.77 -2.90
N ASN A 56 -0.34 16.52 -2.69
CA ASN A 56 -0.96 16.56 -1.36
C ASN A 56 -0.28 15.59 -0.38
N ALA A 57 0.14 14.40 -0.83
CA ALA A 57 0.82 13.43 0.03
C ALA A 57 2.11 14.03 0.62
N ILE A 58 2.91 14.71 -0.21
CA ILE A 58 4.12 15.40 0.21
C ILE A 58 3.77 16.56 1.16
N ASN A 59 2.78 17.38 0.80
CA ASN A 59 2.33 18.51 1.63
C ASN A 59 1.81 18.09 3.01
N TYR A 60 1.14 16.93 3.11
CA TYR A 60 0.70 16.40 4.40
C TYR A 60 1.86 15.82 5.21
N LEU A 61 2.78 15.09 4.56
CA LEU A 61 3.93 14.51 5.23
C LEU A 61 4.89 15.59 5.76
N THR A 62 5.20 16.64 4.99
CA THR A 62 6.10 17.72 5.43
C THR A 62 5.58 18.52 6.62
N LYS A 63 4.26 18.49 6.87
CA LYS A 63 3.66 19.10 8.08
C LYS A 63 3.69 18.16 9.29
N LYS A 64 3.85 16.86 9.04
CA LYS A 64 3.74 15.78 10.03
C LYS A 64 5.08 15.27 10.51
N THR A 65 6.04 15.10 9.60
CA THR A 65 7.31 14.44 9.89
C THR A 65 8.37 14.76 8.84
N ASP A 66 9.63 14.80 9.27
CA ASP A 66 10.79 14.83 8.37
C ASP A 66 11.27 13.41 8.01
N ASN A 67 10.69 12.36 8.62
CA ASN A 67 11.09 10.97 8.41
C ASN A 67 10.34 10.33 7.24
N PHE A 68 10.48 10.92 6.05
CA PHE A 68 9.99 10.31 4.82
C PHE A 68 11.06 10.30 3.74
N THR A 69 11.05 9.26 2.91
CA THR A 69 11.96 9.08 1.78
C THR A 69 11.16 9.01 0.51
N ILE A 70 11.60 9.79 -0.48
CA ILE A 70 11.08 9.71 -1.84
C ILE A 70 11.92 8.71 -2.63
N VAL A 71 11.27 7.70 -3.21
CA VAL A 71 11.92 6.65 -3.99
C VAL A 71 11.43 6.66 -5.43
N SER A 72 12.31 6.33 -6.38
CA SER A 72 11.98 6.25 -7.80
C SER A 72 12.26 4.86 -8.32
N THR A 73 11.41 4.37 -9.23
CA THR A 73 11.77 3.23 -10.06
C THR A 73 12.61 3.70 -11.24
N TYR A 74 13.31 2.77 -11.89
CA TYR A 74 14.02 3.06 -13.11
C TYR A 74 13.06 3.55 -14.19
N ALA A 75 13.36 4.73 -14.74
CA ALA A 75 12.68 5.30 -15.89
C ALA A 75 13.67 6.21 -16.62
N SER A 76 13.66 6.20 -17.96
CA SER A 76 14.61 6.97 -18.77
C SER A 76 14.61 8.47 -18.42
N PHE A 77 13.44 9.02 -18.09
CA PHE A 77 13.32 10.40 -17.64
C PHE A 77 14.02 10.67 -16.29
N ILE A 78 13.83 9.79 -15.29
CA ILE A 78 14.47 9.95 -13.98
C ILE A 78 15.99 9.81 -14.09
N GLN A 79 16.46 8.87 -14.92
CA GLN A 79 17.88 8.69 -15.22
C GLN A 79 18.48 9.90 -15.93
N TYR A 80 17.75 10.49 -16.88
CA TYR A 80 18.17 11.72 -17.55
C TYR A 80 18.39 12.87 -16.57
N LEU A 81 17.53 12.99 -15.55
CA LEU A 81 17.66 13.97 -14.48
C LEU A 81 18.81 13.67 -13.51
N LYS A 82 19.46 12.51 -13.61
CA LYS A 82 20.57 12.06 -12.73
C LYS A 82 20.24 12.16 -11.25
N LEU A 83 19.01 11.79 -10.88
CA LEU A 83 18.56 11.75 -9.48
C LEU A 83 19.07 10.48 -8.77
N ASP A 84 20.37 10.18 -8.95
CA ASP A 84 20.98 8.91 -8.56
C ASP A 84 21.34 8.85 -7.07
N TYR A 85 21.34 10.01 -6.38
CA TYR A 85 21.78 10.11 -4.98
C TYR A 85 20.99 9.20 -4.03
N PHE A 86 19.68 9.03 -4.28
CA PHE A 86 18.80 8.18 -3.47
C PHE A 86 18.60 6.78 -4.09
N GLY A 87 19.25 6.50 -5.21
CA GLY A 87 19.16 5.23 -5.93
C GLY A 87 17.81 5.00 -6.62
N TYR A 88 17.70 3.82 -7.24
CA TYR A 88 16.47 3.34 -7.89
C TYR A 88 15.95 2.12 -7.16
N PHE A 89 14.69 2.18 -6.75
CA PHE A 89 13.98 1.10 -6.08
C PHE A 89 12.88 0.58 -7.01
N ASN A 90 13.02 -0.66 -7.49
CA ASN A 90 11.96 -1.31 -8.25
C ASN A 90 10.85 -1.76 -7.30
N MET A 91 9.74 -1.03 -7.28
CA MET A 91 8.65 -1.19 -6.29
C MET A 91 7.55 -2.18 -6.72
N GLY A 92 7.64 -2.77 -7.92
CA GLY A 92 6.56 -3.60 -8.48
C GLY A 92 5.30 -2.79 -8.85
N ILE A 93 4.16 -3.48 -8.90
CA ILE A 93 2.89 -2.94 -9.42
C ILE A 93 1.86 -2.57 -8.36
N SER A 94 2.12 -2.86 -7.07
CA SER A 94 1.23 -2.49 -5.97
C SER A 94 2.03 -2.17 -4.70
N VAL A 95 1.39 -1.52 -3.74
CA VAL A 95 2.01 -1.18 -2.45
C VAL A 95 2.46 -2.44 -1.69
N ALA A 96 1.77 -3.58 -1.86
CA ALA A 96 2.18 -4.86 -1.28
C ALA A 96 3.50 -5.38 -1.89
N HIS A 97 3.70 -5.22 -3.20
CA HIS A 97 4.98 -5.55 -3.83
C HIS A 97 6.09 -4.66 -3.29
N MET A 98 5.84 -3.35 -3.19
CA MET A 98 6.78 -2.39 -2.65
C MET A 98 7.21 -2.74 -1.22
N ALA A 99 6.25 -3.04 -0.34
CA ALA A 99 6.52 -3.46 1.04
C ALA A 99 7.33 -4.76 1.09
N CYS A 100 6.98 -5.75 0.26
CA CYS A 100 7.72 -7.01 0.17
C CYS A 100 9.16 -6.78 -0.28
N TYR A 101 9.39 -6.08 -1.39
CA TYR A 101 10.73 -5.81 -1.91
C TYR A 101 11.56 -4.97 -0.94
N LEU A 102 10.97 -3.96 -0.29
CA LEU A 102 11.66 -3.19 0.73
C LEU A 102 12.12 -4.10 1.88
N SER A 103 11.25 -5.00 2.35
CA SER A 103 11.61 -5.94 3.42
C SER A 103 12.77 -6.87 3.02
N LEU A 104 12.80 -7.31 1.76
CA LEU A 104 13.88 -8.13 1.22
C LEU A 104 15.20 -7.34 1.11
N HIS A 105 15.15 -6.10 0.62
CA HIS A 105 16.34 -5.23 0.52
C HIS A 105 16.92 -4.86 1.90
N LEU A 106 16.07 -4.80 2.93
CA LEU A 106 16.49 -4.64 4.32
C LEU A 106 16.96 -5.96 4.97
N ASN A 107 17.11 -7.03 4.18
CA ASN A 107 17.58 -8.36 4.60
C ASN A 107 16.72 -9.03 5.68
N HIS A 108 15.42 -8.72 5.76
CA HIS A 108 14.51 -9.48 6.60
C HIS A 108 14.34 -10.90 6.06
N LYS A 109 14.58 -11.90 6.92
CA LYS A 109 14.53 -13.32 6.55
C LYS A 109 13.16 -13.96 6.74
N ASN A 110 12.44 -13.51 7.76
CA ASN A 110 11.13 -14.03 8.13
C ASN A 110 10.08 -12.97 7.80
N ILE A 111 9.31 -13.21 6.74
CA ILE A 111 8.29 -12.28 6.25
C ILE A 111 6.93 -12.95 6.39
N ILE A 112 6.01 -12.28 7.08
CA ILE A 112 4.64 -12.73 7.28
C ILE A 112 3.72 -11.73 6.59
N PHE A 113 2.86 -12.23 5.71
CA PHE A 113 1.83 -11.43 5.06
C PHE A 113 0.55 -11.44 5.90
N ILE A 114 -0.02 -10.26 6.13
CA ILE A 114 -1.26 -10.08 6.88
C ILE A 114 -2.16 -9.17 6.05
N GLY A 115 -3.42 -9.57 5.85
CA GLY A 115 -4.40 -8.80 5.07
C GLY A 115 -4.13 -8.79 3.56
N GLN A 116 -3.26 -9.67 3.06
CA GLN A 116 -3.03 -9.86 1.63
C GLN A 116 -3.99 -10.93 1.08
N ASP A 117 -5.28 -10.58 1.00
CA ASP A 117 -6.32 -11.56 0.65
C ASP A 117 -6.29 -11.92 -0.84
N LEU A 118 -6.24 -10.92 -1.72
CA LEU A 118 -6.37 -11.10 -3.19
C LEU A 118 -7.55 -12.02 -3.55
N ALA A 119 -8.61 -11.92 -2.76
CA ALA A 119 -9.83 -12.70 -2.88
C ALA A 119 -10.99 -11.90 -2.30
N TYR A 120 -12.20 -12.17 -2.78
CA TYR A 120 -13.41 -11.62 -2.21
C TYR A 120 -13.82 -12.41 -0.96
N ALA A 121 -14.29 -11.71 0.07
CA ALA A 121 -14.91 -12.34 1.23
C ALA A 121 -16.25 -13.00 0.83
N LYS A 122 -16.80 -13.86 1.70
CA LYS A 122 -18.07 -14.58 1.44
C LYS A 122 -19.26 -13.65 1.18
N ASN A 123 -19.20 -12.43 1.70
CA ASN A 123 -20.19 -11.37 1.50
C ASN A 123 -19.90 -10.52 0.24
N GLY A 124 -18.89 -10.86 -0.56
CA GLY A 124 -18.52 -10.18 -1.80
C GLY A 124 -17.63 -8.96 -1.62
N PHE A 125 -17.29 -8.55 -0.40
CA PHE A 125 -16.41 -7.41 -0.18
C PHE A 125 -14.94 -7.78 -0.40
N SER A 126 -14.18 -6.85 -0.99
CA SER A 126 -12.73 -6.98 -1.19
C SER A 126 -11.89 -6.30 -0.10
N HIS A 127 -12.50 -5.45 0.73
CA HIS A 127 -11.82 -4.65 1.74
C HIS A 127 -12.48 -4.78 3.11
N THR A 128 -11.75 -4.42 4.16
CA THR A 128 -12.28 -4.39 5.53
C THR A 128 -13.33 -3.28 5.68
N LYS A 129 -14.16 -3.38 6.73
CA LYS A 129 -15.22 -2.40 7.00
C LYS A 129 -14.70 -0.98 7.27
N ASP A 130 -13.45 -0.87 7.71
CA ASP A 130 -12.80 0.41 8.04
C ASP A 130 -12.05 1.03 6.84
N TYR A 131 -12.04 0.36 5.69
CA TYR A 131 -11.46 0.90 4.48
C TYR A 131 -12.23 2.14 3.99
N LYS A 132 -11.50 3.20 3.64
CA LYS A 132 -12.09 4.40 3.04
C LYS A 132 -12.30 4.18 1.55
N ASN A 133 -13.35 4.79 1.00
CA ASN A 133 -13.72 4.71 -0.42
C ASN A 133 -14.21 3.32 -0.90
N PRO A 134 -15.08 2.62 -0.14
CA PRO A 134 -15.63 1.33 -0.57
C PRO A 134 -16.45 1.43 -1.88
N ASP A 135 -16.97 2.61 -2.20
CA ASP A 135 -17.69 2.93 -3.45
C ASP A 135 -16.84 2.66 -4.70
N LYS A 136 -15.50 2.81 -4.60
CA LYS A 136 -14.59 2.55 -5.72
C LYS A 136 -14.48 1.09 -6.13
N HIS A 137 -15.00 0.19 -5.29
CA HIS A 137 -14.99 -1.25 -5.56
C HIS A 137 -16.40 -1.82 -5.72
N GLU A 138 -17.41 -0.96 -5.82
CA GLU A 138 -18.79 -1.40 -6.06
C GLU A 138 -18.89 -2.08 -7.44
N GLY A 139 -19.58 -3.22 -7.49
CA GLY A 139 -19.75 -4.00 -8.72
C GLY A 139 -18.57 -4.87 -9.11
N HIS A 140 -17.39 -4.74 -8.49
CA HIS A 140 -16.20 -5.56 -8.79
C HIS A 140 -16.50 -7.05 -8.58
N PHE A 141 -17.09 -7.40 -7.45
CA PHE A 141 -17.47 -8.79 -7.18
C PHE A 141 -18.47 -9.32 -8.20
N GLN A 142 -19.51 -8.56 -8.54
CA GLN A 142 -20.52 -8.97 -9.52
C GLN A 142 -19.92 -9.15 -10.92
N ARG A 143 -18.97 -8.29 -11.29
CA ARG A 143 -18.21 -8.40 -12.55
C ARG A 143 -17.39 -9.69 -12.60
N ASP A 144 -16.77 -10.09 -11.50
CA ASP A 144 -15.77 -11.17 -11.46
C ASP A 144 -16.34 -12.53 -11.02
N LYS A 145 -17.48 -12.53 -10.34
CA LYS A 145 -18.10 -13.71 -9.73
C LYS A 145 -18.23 -14.86 -10.73
N GLY A 146 -17.64 -16.00 -10.37
CA GLY A 146 -17.65 -17.24 -11.14
C GLY A 146 -16.68 -17.25 -12.33
N LYS A 147 -15.98 -16.14 -12.61
CA LYS A 147 -14.98 -16.05 -13.70
C LYS A 147 -13.59 -16.42 -13.22
N PHE A 148 -13.22 -15.97 -12.02
CA PHE A 148 -11.88 -16.16 -11.46
C PHE A 148 -11.99 -16.76 -10.07
N GLN A 149 -11.45 -17.97 -9.91
CA GLN A 149 -11.39 -18.66 -8.62
C GLN A 149 -10.00 -19.23 -8.41
N CYS A 150 -9.50 -19.16 -7.18
CA CYS A 150 -8.24 -19.77 -6.79
C CYS A 150 -8.42 -20.63 -5.53
N LEU A 151 -7.39 -21.43 -5.21
CA LEU A 151 -7.36 -22.21 -3.99
C LEU A 151 -7.31 -21.27 -2.78
N ALA A 152 -8.18 -21.49 -1.79
CA ALA A 152 -8.18 -20.70 -0.57
C ALA A 152 -6.85 -20.84 0.19
N TYR A 153 -6.47 -19.81 0.93
CA TYR A 153 -5.36 -19.91 1.88
C TYR A 153 -5.57 -21.09 2.83
N GLY A 154 -4.53 -21.90 3.04
CA GLY A 154 -4.60 -23.14 3.81
C GLY A 154 -5.18 -24.35 3.06
N GLY A 155 -5.49 -24.22 1.77
CA GLY A 155 -5.87 -25.35 0.90
C GLY A 155 -7.34 -25.80 1.00
N ASN A 156 -8.15 -25.13 1.82
CA ASN A 156 -9.52 -25.57 2.12
C ASN A 156 -10.55 -24.84 1.27
N GLY A 157 -10.83 -25.39 0.08
CA GLY A 157 -11.86 -24.91 -0.83
C GLY A 157 -11.36 -23.86 -1.83
N LYS A 158 -12.30 -23.23 -2.54
CA LYS A 158 -12.02 -22.17 -3.52
C LYS A 158 -12.57 -20.84 -3.05
N VAL A 159 -11.89 -19.76 -3.44
CA VAL A 159 -12.33 -18.39 -3.22
C VAL A 159 -12.48 -17.68 -4.56
N GLU A 160 -13.46 -16.79 -4.63
CA GLU A 160 -13.64 -15.88 -5.76
C GLU A 160 -12.51 -14.84 -5.74
N SER A 161 -11.96 -14.53 -6.90
CA SER A 161 -10.89 -13.57 -7.06
C SER A 161 -11.11 -12.68 -8.28
N SER A 162 -10.13 -11.87 -8.63
CA SER A 162 -10.11 -11.03 -9.83
C SER A 162 -8.92 -11.39 -10.70
N GLU A 163 -9.02 -11.18 -12.00
CA GLU A 163 -7.88 -11.29 -12.92
C GLU A 163 -6.77 -10.32 -12.54
N ILE A 164 -7.17 -9.09 -12.15
CA ILE A 164 -6.28 -8.02 -11.69
C ILE A 164 -6.94 -7.33 -10.51
N TRP A 165 -6.20 -7.18 -9.43
CA TRP A 165 -6.64 -6.43 -8.25
C TRP A 165 -6.32 -4.95 -8.41
N THR A 166 -7.37 -4.12 -8.36
CA THR A 166 -7.34 -2.65 -8.50
C THR A 166 -8.13 -1.99 -7.38
#